data_AF-A0A3N5YP44-F1
#
_entry.id   AF-A0A3N5YP44-F1
#
_cell.length_a   1.000
_cell.length_b   1.000
_cell.length_c   1.000
_cell.angle_alpha   90.00
_cell.angle_beta   90.00
_cell.angle_gamma   90.00
#
_symmetry.space_group_name_H-M   'P 1'
#
loop_
_entity.id
_entity.type
_entity.pdbx_description
1 polymer ?
#
loop_
_entity_poly.entity_id
_entity_poly.type
_entity_poly.pdbx_seq_one_letter_code
_entity_poly.pdbx_strand_id
1 'polypeptide(L)'
;MRCKASAHAHCLELFEKLSDYIDGELDPAGRLAIEAHVSGCIACLACLQTLRQTVALCRTGTDHPVPQEFSRKLSALLTVPLRPTAG
;
A
#
# COMPACT_ATOMS: atom_id res chain seq x y z
N MET A 1 16.78 15.27 -5.34
CA MET A 1 16.63 14.26 -6.40
C MET A 1 17.60 14.55 -7.54
N ARG A 2 18.54 13.64 -7.86
CA ARG A 2 19.34 13.73 -9.10
C ARG A 2 19.13 12.43 -9.89
N CYS A 3 18.07 12.40 -10.68
CA CYS A 3 17.89 11.39 -11.73
C CYS A 3 18.25 12.04 -13.08
N LYS A 4 18.70 11.25 -14.06
CA LYS A 4 18.90 11.75 -15.44
C LYS A 4 17.59 12.39 -15.94
N ALA A 5 17.66 13.45 -16.74
CA ALA A 5 16.48 14.25 -17.12
C ALA A 5 15.36 13.43 -17.82
N SER A 6 15.71 12.45 -18.67
CA SER A 6 14.75 11.50 -19.27
C SER A 6 14.25 10.42 -18.30
N ALA A 7 14.93 10.21 -17.18
CA ALA A 7 14.51 9.27 -16.13
C ALA A 7 13.53 9.92 -15.13
N HIS A 8 13.33 11.25 -15.17
CA HIS A 8 12.47 11.94 -14.21
C HIS A 8 10.99 11.54 -14.37
N ALA A 9 10.48 11.45 -15.60
CA ALA A 9 9.08 11.05 -15.85
C ALA A 9 8.79 9.65 -15.29
N HIS A 10 9.64 8.65 -15.59
CA HIS A 10 9.49 7.30 -15.04
C HIS A 10 9.65 7.25 -13.50
N CYS A 11 10.42 8.16 -12.90
CA CYS A 11 10.50 8.26 -11.43
C CYS A 11 9.18 8.78 -10.83
N LEU A 12 8.51 9.73 -11.49
CA LEU A 12 7.21 10.25 -11.06
C LEU A 12 6.12 9.19 -11.21
N GLU A 13 6.07 8.50 -12.36
CA GLU A 13 5.14 7.39 -12.58
C GLU A 13 5.34 6.26 -11.56
N LEU A 14 6.59 5.97 -11.18
CA LEU A 14 6.88 5.03 -10.10
C LEU A 14 6.33 5.55 -8.77
N PHE A 15 6.58 6.82 -8.43
CA PHE A 15 6.14 7.42 -7.17
C PHE A 15 4.62 7.35 -6.99
N GLU A 16 3.86 7.58 -8.07
CA GLU A 16 2.39 7.45 -8.08
C GLU A 16 1.91 6.03 -7.75
N LYS A 17 2.71 5.01 -8.08
CA LYS A 17 2.36 3.59 -7.90
C LYS A 17 3.00 2.94 -6.68
N LEU A 18 3.78 3.68 -5.88
CA LEU A 18 4.51 3.10 -4.75
C LEU A 18 3.59 2.63 -3.62
N SER A 19 2.47 3.32 -3.38
CA SER A 19 1.49 2.90 -2.36
C SER A 19 0.86 1.57 -2.75
N ASP A 20 0.29 1.48 -3.95
CA ASP A 20 -0.30 0.25 -4.51
C ASP A 20 0.70 -0.92 -4.51
N TYR A 21 1.98 -0.64 -4.79
CA TYR A 21 3.05 -1.65 -4.70
C TYR A 21 3.28 -2.16 -3.28
N ILE A 22 3.25 -1.28 -2.28
CA ILE A 22 3.42 -1.67 -0.87
C ILE A 22 2.20 -2.43 -0.36
N ASP A 23 1.00 -2.01 -0.78
CA ASP A 23 -0.27 -2.62 -0.38
C ASP A 23 -0.58 -3.92 -1.16
N GLY A 24 0.15 -4.18 -2.25
CA GLY A 24 0.04 -5.41 -3.04
C GLY A 24 -1.11 -5.39 -4.05
N GLU A 25 -1.54 -4.20 -4.46
CA GLU A 25 -2.69 -3.98 -5.34
C GLU A 25 -2.31 -3.90 -6.83
N LEU A 26 -1.01 -3.91 -7.14
CA LEU A 26 -0.54 -3.93 -8.52
C LEU A 26 -0.65 -5.31 -9.17
N ASP A 27 -0.98 -5.30 -10.45
CA ASP A 27 -0.88 -6.48 -11.30
C ASP A 27 0.59 -6.93 -11.48
N PRO A 28 0.84 -8.16 -11.97
CA PRO A 28 2.20 -8.68 -12.11
C PRO A 28 3.12 -7.83 -13.01
N ALA A 29 2.58 -7.20 -14.06
CA ALA A 29 3.37 -6.36 -14.94
C ALA A 29 3.74 -5.03 -14.26
N GLY A 30 2.79 -4.41 -13.54
CA GLY A 30 3.03 -3.23 -12.72
C GLY A 30 4.09 -3.46 -11.65
N ARG A 31 4.03 -4.60 -10.95
CA ARG A 31 5.01 -5.01 -9.95
C ARG A 31 6.41 -5.15 -10.55
N LEU A 32 6.54 -5.86 -11.68
CA LEU A 32 7.82 -6.07 -12.36
C LEU A 32 8.44 -4.75 -12.85
N ALA A 33 7.62 -3.83 -13.35
CA ALA A 33 8.09 -2.51 -13.80
C ALA A 33 8.73 -1.71 -12.66
N ILE A 34 8.14 -1.75 -11.46
CA ILE A 34 8.70 -1.10 -10.26
C ILE A 34 10.00 -1.77 -9.84
N GLU A 35 10.02 -3.11 -9.73
CA GLU A 35 11.23 -3.87 -9.37
C GLU A 35 12.39 -3.58 -10.32
N ALA A 36 12.13 -3.55 -11.62
CA ALA A 36 13.11 -3.20 -12.64
C ALA A 36 13.64 -1.77 -12.45
N HIS A 37 12.77 -0.79 -12.21
CA HIS A 37 13.19 0.60 -12.03
C HIS A 37 14.03 0.79 -10.77
N VAL A 38 13.60 0.29 -9.61
CA VAL A 38 14.34 0.48 -8.35
C VAL A 38 15.70 -0.23 -8.36
N SER A 39 15.87 -1.28 -9.17
CA SER A 39 17.16 -1.94 -9.36
C SER A 39 18.21 -1.03 -10.02
N GLY A 40 17.78 -0.07 -10.85
CA GLY A 40 18.64 0.85 -11.60
C GLY A 40 18.65 2.29 -11.10
N CYS A 41 17.80 2.64 -10.14
CA CYS A 41 17.59 4.01 -9.68
C CYS A 41 17.70 4.13 -8.15
N ILE A 42 18.86 4.58 -7.67
CA ILE A 42 19.14 4.77 -6.24
C ILE A 42 18.12 5.72 -5.59
N ALA A 43 17.69 6.77 -6.30
CA ALA A 43 16.72 7.73 -5.76
C ALA A 43 15.35 7.08 -5.50
N CYS A 44 14.85 6.30 -6.46
CA CYS A 44 13.57 5.60 -6.31
C CYS A 44 13.65 4.46 -5.29
N LEU A 45 14.79 3.77 -5.20
CA LEU A 45 15.04 2.80 -4.13
C LEU A 45 14.94 3.46 -2.75
N ALA A 46 15.58 4.62 -2.57
CA ALA A 46 15.49 5.39 -1.32
C ALA A 46 14.06 5.86 -1.01
N CYS A 47 13.31 6.31 -2.03
CA CYS A 47 11.89 6.66 -1.88
C CYS A 47 11.05 5.45 -1.42
N LEU A 48 11.21 4.29 -2.06
CA LEU A 48 10.51 3.06 -1.69
C LEU A 48 10.82 2.64 -0.25
N GLN A 49 12.10 2.65 0.13
CA GLN A 49 12.52 2.33 1.50
C GLN A 49 11.93 3.30 2.53
N THR A 50 11.96 4.60 2.22
CA THR A 50 11.38 5.64 3.09
C THR A 50 9.90 5.41 3.29
N LEU A 51 9.13 5.17 2.22
CA LEU A 51 7.69 4.94 2.33
C LEU A 51 7.37 3.66 3.11
N ARG A 52 8.12 2.57 2.90
CA ARG A 52 7.99 1.34 3.71
C ARG A 52 8.24 1.60 5.19
N GLN A 53 9.24 2.41 5.53
CA GLN A 53 9.52 2.78 6.91
C GLN A 53 8.39 3.64 7.50
N THR A 54 7.86 4.60 6.74
CA THR A 54 6.69 5.38 7.16
C THR A 54 5.49 4.48 7.46
N VAL A 55 5.17 3.53 6.58
CA VAL A 55 4.09 2.55 6.79
C VAL A 55 4.34 1.71 8.05
N ALA A 56 5.58 1.24 8.26
CA ALA A 56 5.92 0.50 9.48
C ALA A 56 5.70 1.34 10.74
N LEU A 57 6.12 2.60 10.75
CA LEU A 57 5.88 3.52 11.87
C LEU A 57 4.39 3.76 12.12
N CYS A 58 3.59 3.96 11.06
CA CYS A 58 2.14 4.09 11.20
C CYS A 58 1.50 2.85 11.82
N ARG A 59 2.00 1.64 11.50
CA ARG A 59 1.53 0.38 12.10
C ARG A 59 1.95 0.20 13.55
N THR A 60 2.98 0.89 14.02
CA THR A 60 3.40 0.86 15.44
C THR A 60 2.57 1.78 16.35
N GLY A 61 1.59 2.52 15.78
CA GLY A 61 0.62 3.26 16.58
C GLY A 61 -0.06 2.36 17.61
N THR A 62 -0.32 2.89 18.80
CA THR A 62 -0.89 2.11 19.92
C THR A 62 -2.13 1.35 19.48
N ASP A 63 -2.05 0.01 19.57
CA ASP A 63 -3.22 -0.86 19.51
C ASP A 63 -4.16 -0.48 20.65
N HIS A 64 -5.12 0.39 20.35
CA HIS A 64 -6.22 0.63 21.27
C HIS A 64 -7.12 -0.59 21.23
N PRO A 65 -7.42 -1.22 22.38
CA PRO A 65 -8.30 -2.37 22.40
C PRO A 65 -9.65 -1.97 21.81
N VAL A 66 -10.11 -2.73 20.82
CA VAL A 66 -11.42 -2.55 20.24
C VAL A 66 -12.47 -2.68 21.36
N PRO A 67 -13.34 -1.68 21.57
CA PRO A 67 -14.37 -1.76 22.61
C PRO A 67 -15.22 -3.02 22.43
N GLN A 68 -15.44 -3.79 23.50
CA GLN A 68 -16.16 -5.07 23.42
C GLN A 68 -17.55 -4.93 22.78
N GLU A 69 -18.21 -3.79 22.98
CA GLU A 69 -19.52 -3.51 22.37
C GLU A 69 -19.45 -3.54 20.84
N PHE A 70 -18.36 -3.04 20.24
CA PHE A 70 -18.16 -3.07 18.79
C PHE A 70 -18.05 -4.51 18.29
N SER A 71 -17.20 -5.34 18.93
CA SER A 71 -17.05 -6.75 18.56
C SER A 71 -18.36 -7.54 18.70
N ARG A 72 -19.16 -7.26 19.74
CA ARG A 72 -20.48 -7.89 19.92
C ARG A 72 -21.45 -7.51 18.81
N LYS A 73 -21.56 -6.22 18.48
CA LYS A 73 -22.44 -5.74 17.40
C LYS A 73 -22.02 -6.32 16.05
N LEU A 74 -20.72 -6.31 15.75
CA LEU A 74 -20.19 -6.89 14.51
C LEU A 74 -20.51 -8.39 14.40
N SER A 75 -20.28 -9.15 15.48
CA SER A 75 -20.59 -10.59 15.51
C SER A 75 -22.08 -10.86 15.30
N ALA A 76 -22.95 -10.06 15.92
CA ALA A 76 -24.39 -10.17 15.71
C ALA A 76 -24.78 -9.95 14.24
N LEU A 77 -24.21 -8.93 13.57
CA LEU A 77 -24.46 -8.65 12.16
C LEU A 77 -23.97 -9.78 11.23
N LEU A 78 -22.78 -10.33 11.48
CA LEU A 78 -22.22 -11.43 10.67
C LEU A 78 -22.98 -12.76 10.85
N THR A 79 -23.67 -12.93 11.98
CA THR A 79 -24.47 -14.13 12.27
C THR A 79 -25.86 -14.07 11.64
N VAL A 80 -26.33 -12.87 11.26
CA VAL A 80 -27.54 -12.75 10.43
C VAL A 80 -27.18 -13.14 9.00
N PRO A 81 -27.93 -14.04 8.33
CA PRO A 81 -27.68 -14.36 6.94
C PRO A 81 -27.76 -13.06 6.11
N LEU A 82 -26.64 -12.69 5.48
CA LEU A 82 -26.60 -11.59 4.52
C LEU A 82 -27.58 -11.94 3.41
N ARG A 83 -28.74 -11.27 3.42
CA ARG A 83 -29.71 -11.41 2.34
C ARG A 83 -29.03 -10.90 1.07
N PRO A 84 -28.90 -11.72 0.01
CA PRO A 84 -28.32 -11.23 -1.23
C PRO A 84 -29.20 -10.10 -1.74
N THR A 85 -28.65 -8.91 -1.89
CA THR A 85 -29.27 -7.87 -2.70
C THR A 85 -29.16 -8.33 -4.14
N ALA A 86 -30.24 -8.94 -4.65
CA ALA A 86 -30.37 -9.24 -6.06
C ALA A 86 -30.31 -7.91 -6.84
N GLY A 87 -29.36 -7.82 -7.75
CA GLY A 87 -29.21 -6.78 -8.78
C GLY A 87 -28.78 -7.47 -10.06
#